data_AF-A0A537DLW9-F1
#
_entry.id   AF-A0A537DLW9-F1
#
_cell.length_a   1.000
_cell.length_b   1.000
_cell.length_c   1.000
_cell.angle_alpha   90.00
_cell.angle_beta   90.00
_cell.angle_gamma   90.00
#
_symmetry.space_group_name_H-M   'P 1'
#
loop_
_entity.id
_entity.type
_entity.pdbx_description
1 polymer ?
#
loop_
_entity_poly.entity_id
_entity_poly.type
_entity_poly.pdbx_seq_one_letter_code
_entity_poly.pdbx_strand_id
1 'polypeptide(L)'
;MRQFTEDTLTDAVLARLKDAKHPRFKQIIASAVKHLHGFARDVQLTEEEWFEGIKFLTAVGQKCDDKRQEFILLSDILGLSMMVVALNHKTPPGATEATVLGPFFVHGAPDFEYGADFTKGATVEGETTWVTGRVLSIDGKPIPSAALDIWQARANGVYDIQDPEAEFELRGRVLTNAEGRYAFKTYKPQFYGVPDDGPVGELLRAMGRHPMRPAHMHAIVSADGYQQVITHVFVAGDPYLDSDAVFAVKESLIGEFRKVDSPAEAKKLGLPAPFLRLDWDFHLAPAGTGQTRRTVAASDAVT
;
A
#
# COMPACT_ATOMS: atom_id res chain seq x y z
N MET A 1 -2.57 41.83 18.93
CA MET A 1 -1.64 41.54 20.04
C MET A 1 -0.21 41.73 19.52
N ARG A 2 0.69 42.38 20.27
CA ARG A 2 2.09 42.65 19.85
C ARG A 2 3.12 41.90 20.70
N GLN A 3 2.71 41.31 21.81
CA GLN A 3 3.54 40.46 22.66
C GLN A 3 3.09 39.01 22.45
N PHE A 4 4.03 38.14 22.08
CA PHE A 4 3.78 36.72 21.90
C PHE A 4 4.61 35.96 22.93
N THR A 5 3.93 35.08 23.66
CA THR A 5 4.50 34.15 24.64
C THR A 5 4.19 32.73 24.18
N GLU A 6 4.81 31.74 24.81
CA GLU A 6 4.53 30.32 24.57
C GLU A 6 3.04 29.95 24.72
N ASP A 7 2.30 30.66 25.57
CA ASP A 7 0.86 30.45 25.78
C ASP A 7 -0.02 31.17 24.75
N THR A 8 0.43 32.32 24.24
CA THR A 8 -0.42 33.21 23.42
C THR A 8 -0.12 33.12 21.92
N LEU A 9 1.03 32.56 21.53
CA LEU A 9 1.45 32.48 20.13
C LEU A 9 0.51 31.62 19.28
N THR A 10 0.04 30.49 19.80
CA THR A 10 -0.87 29.59 19.07
C THR A 10 -2.15 30.31 18.64
N ASP A 11 -2.80 31.01 19.56
CA ASP A 11 -4.02 31.77 19.26
C ASP A 11 -3.76 32.91 18.28
N ALA A 12 -2.60 33.56 18.39
CA ALA A 12 -2.20 34.59 17.43
C ALA A 12 -2.03 34.06 16.00
N VAL A 13 -1.47 32.85 15.82
CA VAL A 13 -1.37 32.18 14.51
C VAL A 13 -2.75 31.79 14.00
N LEU A 14 -3.59 31.19 14.85
CA LEU A 14 -4.96 30.79 14.47
C LEU A 14 -5.83 31.97 14.04
N ALA A 15 -5.67 33.13 14.69
CA ALA A 15 -6.36 34.36 14.32
C ALA A 15 -6.03 34.83 12.88
N ARG A 16 -4.88 34.43 12.31
CA ARG A 16 -4.52 34.75 10.91
C ARG A 16 -5.32 33.97 9.89
N LEU A 17 -6.00 32.90 10.29
CA LEU A 17 -6.89 32.13 9.43
C LEU A 17 -8.29 32.76 9.29
N LYS A 18 -8.54 33.95 9.87
CA LYS A 18 -9.86 34.60 9.85
C LYS A 18 -10.40 34.81 8.43
N ASP A 19 -9.54 35.18 7.49
CA ASP A 19 -9.89 35.52 6.10
C ASP A 19 -9.78 34.33 5.14
N ALA A 20 -9.44 33.13 5.63
CA ALA A 20 -9.38 31.92 4.82
C ALA A 20 -10.78 31.56 4.29
N LYS A 21 -10.96 31.60 2.96
CA LYS A 21 -12.26 31.43 2.30
C LYS A 21 -12.81 30.02 2.37
N HIS A 22 -11.94 29.00 2.36
CA HIS A 22 -12.36 27.60 2.30
C HIS A 22 -12.49 27.01 3.71
N PRO A 23 -13.70 26.62 4.17
CA PRO A 23 -13.91 26.16 5.55
C PRO A 23 -13.08 24.93 5.93
N ARG A 24 -13.01 23.93 5.04
CA ARG A 24 -12.20 22.72 5.27
C ARG A 24 -10.70 23.00 5.36
N PHE A 25 -10.15 23.81 4.47
CA PHE A 25 -8.74 24.24 4.54
C PHE A 25 -8.44 24.92 5.89
N LYS A 26 -9.30 25.85 6.30
CA LYS A 26 -9.18 26.53 7.61
C LYS A 26 -9.18 25.53 8.77
N GLN A 27 -10.06 24.54 8.74
CA GLN A 27 -10.12 23.48 9.75
C GLN A 27 -8.81 22.67 9.80
N ILE A 28 -8.28 22.25 8.64
CA ILE A 28 -7.06 21.45 8.55
C ILE A 28 -5.85 22.23 9.08
N ILE A 29 -5.62 23.44 8.59
CA ILE A 29 -4.47 24.27 9.00
C ILE A 29 -4.56 24.65 10.48
N ALA A 30 -5.76 24.98 10.98
CA ALA A 30 -5.94 25.26 12.40
C ALA A 30 -5.58 24.07 13.29
N SER A 31 -5.96 22.85 12.88
CA SER A 31 -5.61 21.63 13.60
C SER A 31 -4.10 21.39 13.55
N ALA A 32 -3.48 21.48 12.36
CA ALA A 32 -2.05 21.28 12.19
C ALA A 32 -1.22 22.22 13.07
N VAL A 33 -1.55 23.52 13.09
CA VAL A 33 -0.89 24.52 13.95
C VAL A 33 -1.00 24.15 15.43
N LYS A 34 -2.21 23.76 15.89
CA LYS A 34 -2.43 23.38 17.29
C LYS A 34 -1.58 22.18 17.69
N HIS A 35 -1.54 21.14 16.87
CA HIS A 35 -0.76 19.94 17.16
C HIS A 35 0.75 20.18 17.05
N LEU A 36 1.21 21.00 16.10
CA LEU A 36 2.62 21.32 15.95
C LEU A 36 3.16 22.16 17.12
N HIS A 37 2.42 23.21 17.53
CA HIS A 37 2.78 23.99 18.72
C HIS A 37 2.61 23.16 20.01
N GLY A 38 1.64 22.24 20.03
CA GLY A 38 1.47 21.27 21.10
C GLY A 38 2.70 20.39 21.27
N PHE A 39 3.16 19.77 20.17
CA PHE A 39 4.39 18.97 20.12
C PHE A 39 5.61 19.77 20.61
N ALA A 40 5.84 20.97 20.08
CA ALA A 40 6.99 21.79 20.47
C ALA A 40 7.02 22.10 21.98
N ARG A 41 5.86 22.34 22.59
CA ARG A 41 5.74 22.56 24.04
C ARG A 41 5.90 21.27 24.86
N ASP A 42 5.33 20.17 24.38
CA ASP A 42 5.39 18.87 25.05
C ASP A 42 6.84 18.40 25.25
N VAL A 43 7.66 18.52 24.20
CA VAL A 43 9.06 18.10 24.24
C VAL A 43 10.04 19.22 24.65
N GLN A 44 9.55 20.44 24.89
CA GLN A 44 10.37 21.65 25.08
C GLN A 44 11.45 21.81 24.00
N LEU A 45 11.02 21.76 22.74
CA LEU A 45 11.91 21.71 21.57
C LEU A 45 12.92 22.86 21.59
N THR A 46 14.21 22.52 21.57
CA THR A 46 15.28 23.52 21.56
C THR A 46 15.51 24.10 20.16
N GLU A 47 16.20 25.25 20.08
CA GLU A 47 16.53 25.86 18.79
C GLU A 47 17.43 24.96 17.93
N GLU A 48 18.39 24.25 18.56
CA GLU A 48 19.28 23.32 17.89
C GLU A 48 18.50 22.13 17.29
N GLU A 49 17.65 21.48 18.10
CA GLU A 49 16.79 20.38 17.62
C GLU A 49 15.81 20.85 16.52
N TRP A 50 15.27 22.07 16.65
CA TRP A 50 14.43 22.65 15.61
C TRP A 50 15.20 22.83 14.30
N PHE A 51 16.43 23.37 14.35
CA PHE A 51 17.27 23.49 13.16
C PHE A 51 17.62 22.14 12.54
N GLU A 52 17.88 21.10 13.34
CA GLU A 52 18.06 19.73 12.83
C GLU A 52 16.79 19.20 12.15
N GLY A 53 15.62 19.44 12.72
CA GLY A 53 14.33 19.11 12.09
C GLY A 53 14.12 19.82 10.75
N ILE A 54 14.50 21.10 10.64
CA ILE A 54 14.45 21.85 9.37
C ILE A 54 15.42 21.27 8.34
N LYS A 55 16.66 20.94 8.74
CA LYS A 55 17.64 20.29 7.84
C LYS A 55 17.11 18.95 7.34
N PHE A 56 16.53 18.14 8.23
CA PHE A 56 15.93 16.86 7.90
C PHE A 56 14.81 17.00 6.86
N LEU A 57 13.80 17.86 7.11
CA LEU A 57 12.69 18.07 6.17
C LEU A 57 13.16 18.64 4.83
N THR A 58 14.20 19.49 4.86
CA THR A 58 14.84 20.00 3.63
C THR A 58 15.49 18.87 2.83
N ALA A 59 16.24 17.99 3.49
CA ALA A 59 16.87 16.83 2.87
C ALA A 59 15.83 15.86 2.30
N VAL A 60 14.72 15.62 3.00
CA VAL A 60 13.59 14.81 2.51
C VAL A 60 13.05 15.39 1.20
N GLY A 61 12.81 16.70 1.15
CA GLY A 61 12.39 17.37 -0.08
C GLY A 61 13.40 17.25 -1.22
N GLN A 62 14.70 17.40 -0.93
CA GLN A 62 15.77 17.31 -1.93
C GLN A 62 16.03 15.88 -2.44
N LYS A 63 15.63 14.85 -1.68
CA LYS A 63 15.70 13.45 -2.10
C LYS A 63 14.49 13.03 -2.97
N CYS A 64 13.46 13.88 -3.07
CA CYS A 64 12.32 13.60 -3.95
C CYS A 64 12.67 13.91 -5.41
N ASP A 65 12.26 13.03 -6.33
CA ASP A 65 12.34 13.20 -7.78
C ASP A 65 11.11 12.55 -8.47
N ASP A 66 11.13 12.42 -9.80
CA ASP A 66 10.01 11.88 -10.58
C ASP A 66 9.72 10.38 -10.29
N LYS A 67 10.68 9.66 -9.68
CA LYS A 67 10.57 8.23 -9.33
C LYS A 67 10.56 7.98 -7.83
N ARG A 68 11.14 8.88 -7.03
CA ARG A 68 11.31 8.77 -5.58
C ARG A 68 10.48 9.83 -4.86
N GLN A 69 9.53 9.40 -4.03
CA GLN A 69 8.74 10.28 -3.17
C GLN A 69 9.11 10.09 -1.69
N GLU A 70 10.18 10.75 -1.25
CA GLU A 70 10.70 10.62 0.12
C GLU A 70 9.71 11.15 1.19
N PHE A 71 8.88 12.13 0.86
CA PHE A 71 7.81 12.58 1.76
C PHE A 71 6.70 11.53 1.95
N ILE A 72 6.39 10.75 0.91
CA ILE A 72 5.46 9.62 1.05
C ILE A 72 6.10 8.55 1.93
N LEU A 73 7.39 8.24 1.71
CA LEU A 73 8.10 7.29 2.57
C LEU A 73 8.16 7.74 4.03
N LEU A 74 8.38 9.03 4.29
CA LEU A 74 8.30 9.60 5.64
C LEU A 74 6.90 9.41 6.26
N SER A 75 5.84 9.64 5.48
CA SER A 75 4.47 9.38 5.90
C SER A 75 4.23 7.89 6.22
N ASP A 76 4.80 6.99 5.42
CA ASP A 76 4.67 5.55 5.59
C ASP A 76 5.35 5.06 6.87
N ILE A 77 6.62 5.42 7.09
CA ILE A 77 7.39 4.95 8.25
C ILE A 77 6.93 5.56 9.58
N LEU A 78 6.23 6.69 9.54
CA LEU A 78 5.58 7.31 10.71
C LEU A 78 4.12 6.84 10.89
N GLY A 79 3.63 5.96 10.00
CA GLY A 79 2.28 5.39 10.07
C GLY A 79 1.15 6.34 9.66
N LEU A 80 1.47 7.55 9.18
CA LEU A 80 0.46 8.52 8.73
C LEU A 80 -0.32 7.99 7.52
N SER A 81 0.34 7.33 6.58
CA SER A 81 -0.33 6.74 5.41
C SER A 81 -1.38 5.70 5.83
N MET A 82 -1.03 4.81 6.76
CA MET A 82 -1.97 3.82 7.30
C MET A 82 -3.08 4.46 8.15
N MET A 83 -2.78 5.54 8.88
CA MET A 83 -3.80 6.31 9.59
C MET A 83 -4.81 6.93 8.61
N VAL A 84 -4.34 7.49 7.50
CA VAL A 84 -5.22 8.02 6.44
C VAL A 84 -6.06 6.90 5.83
N VAL A 85 -5.49 5.72 5.58
CA VAL A 85 -6.25 4.54 5.13
C VAL A 85 -7.34 4.17 6.13
N ALA A 86 -7.01 4.03 7.42
CA ALA A 86 -7.96 3.66 8.47
C ALA A 86 -9.12 4.66 8.61
N LEU A 87 -8.88 5.96 8.38
CA LEU A 87 -9.91 6.99 8.46
C LEU A 87 -10.87 6.99 7.26
N ASN A 88 -10.37 6.68 6.06
CA ASN A 88 -11.12 6.85 4.81
C ASN A 88 -11.65 5.51 4.24
N HIS A 89 -10.99 4.40 4.52
CA HIS A 89 -11.32 3.07 4.00
C HIS A 89 -11.84 2.15 5.10
N LYS A 90 -12.79 2.64 5.90
CA LYS A 90 -13.51 1.81 6.86
C LYS A 90 -14.26 0.72 6.08
N THR A 91 -13.89 -0.52 6.33
CA THR A 91 -14.55 -1.67 5.74
C THR A 91 -15.64 -2.17 6.68
N PRO A 92 -16.87 -2.39 6.19
CA PRO A 92 -17.89 -3.06 7.00
C PRO A 92 -17.42 -4.49 7.34
N PRO A 93 -17.92 -5.07 8.45
CA PRO A 93 -17.62 -6.45 8.79
C PRO A 93 -17.87 -7.41 7.62
N GLY A 94 -16.91 -8.29 7.35
CA GLY A 94 -16.95 -9.25 6.25
C GLY A 94 -16.43 -8.74 4.91
N ALA A 95 -16.14 -7.44 4.75
CA ALA A 95 -15.41 -6.94 3.58
C ALA A 95 -13.90 -7.09 3.77
N THR A 96 -13.17 -7.36 2.68
CA THR A 96 -11.70 -7.40 2.70
C THR A 96 -11.16 -6.06 3.15
N GLU A 97 -10.22 -6.07 4.09
CA GLU A 97 -9.66 -4.86 4.65
C GLU A 97 -8.76 -4.12 3.66
N ALA A 98 -8.85 -2.79 3.67
CA ALA A 98 -7.94 -1.94 2.91
C ALA A 98 -6.59 -1.76 3.64
N THR A 99 -5.54 -1.55 2.86
CA THR A 99 -4.21 -1.13 3.33
C THR A 99 -3.60 -0.12 2.33
N VAL A 100 -2.39 0.38 2.58
CA VAL A 100 -1.73 1.39 1.72
C VAL A 100 -1.57 0.90 0.28
N LEU A 101 -1.63 1.82 -0.69
CA LEU A 101 -1.35 1.52 -2.10
C LEU A 101 0.14 1.17 -2.33
N GLY A 102 1.02 1.83 -1.58
CA GLY A 102 2.46 1.80 -1.85
C GLY A 102 2.84 2.63 -3.09
N PRO A 103 4.13 2.89 -3.29
CA PRO A 103 4.61 3.82 -4.32
C PRO A 103 4.80 3.15 -5.68
N PHE A 104 4.36 1.90 -5.88
CA PHE A 104 4.76 1.12 -7.04
C PHE A 104 3.61 0.70 -7.95
N PHE A 105 2.42 1.25 -7.77
CA PHE A 105 1.30 1.02 -8.68
C PHE A 105 1.47 1.82 -9.98
N VAL A 106 1.16 1.20 -11.12
CA VAL A 106 1.20 1.82 -12.46
C VAL A 106 -0.05 1.40 -13.24
N HIS A 107 -0.62 2.33 -13.98
CA HIS A 107 -1.76 2.08 -14.86
C HIS A 107 -1.33 1.41 -16.18
N GLY A 108 -2.26 0.71 -16.82
CA GLY A 108 -2.03 0.16 -18.17
C GLY A 108 -1.40 -1.23 -18.18
N ALA A 109 -1.32 -1.91 -17.02
CA ALA A 109 -0.98 -3.31 -16.98
C ALA A 109 -1.95 -4.12 -17.87
N PRO A 110 -1.46 -5.16 -18.59
CA PRO A 110 -2.29 -5.89 -19.55
C PRO A 110 -3.49 -6.58 -18.88
N ASP A 111 -4.59 -6.65 -19.63
CA ASP A 111 -5.78 -7.44 -19.27
C ASP A 111 -5.55 -8.92 -19.60
N PHE A 112 -5.97 -9.79 -18.67
CA PHE A 112 -5.90 -11.23 -18.81
C PHE A 112 -7.22 -11.91 -18.41
N GLU A 113 -7.46 -13.06 -19.04
CA GLU A 113 -8.54 -13.97 -18.66
C GLU A 113 -8.14 -14.87 -17.49
N TYR A 114 -9.09 -15.73 -17.07
CA TYR A 114 -8.87 -16.74 -16.05
C TYR A 114 -7.69 -17.66 -16.41
N GLY A 115 -6.76 -17.81 -15.47
CA GLY A 115 -5.56 -18.64 -15.65
C GLY A 115 -4.40 -17.92 -16.33
N ALA A 116 -4.35 -16.59 -16.20
CA ALA A 116 -3.24 -15.76 -16.68
C ALA A 116 -1.87 -16.28 -16.22
N ASP A 117 -0.81 -15.99 -16.98
CA ASP A 117 0.57 -16.29 -16.59
C ASP A 117 1.38 -15.00 -16.48
N PHE A 118 1.51 -14.48 -15.26
CA PHE A 118 2.29 -13.27 -14.96
C PHE A 118 3.80 -13.52 -14.93
N THR A 119 4.23 -14.79 -14.98
CA THR A 119 5.66 -15.14 -15.03
C THR A 119 6.25 -14.98 -16.44
N LYS A 120 5.40 -14.82 -17.46
CA LYS A 120 5.85 -14.65 -18.84
C LYS A 120 6.57 -13.30 -18.98
N GLY A 121 7.85 -13.35 -19.31
CA GLY A 121 8.70 -12.16 -19.42
C GLY A 121 9.35 -11.74 -18.10
N ALA A 122 9.09 -12.46 -17.00
CA ALA A 122 9.78 -12.21 -15.74
C ALA A 122 11.28 -12.52 -15.89
N THR A 123 12.13 -11.55 -15.55
CA THR A 123 13.60 -11.65 -15.65
C THR A 123 14.22 -12.39 -14.47
N VAL A 124 13.47 -12.51 -13.36
CA VAL A 124 13.90 -13.23 -12.16
C VAL A 124 12.87 -14.31 -11.84
N GLU A 125 13.29 -15.56 -11.93
CA GLU A 125 12.47 -16.71 -11.54
C GLU A 125 12.33 -16.80 -10.01
N GLY A 126 11.20 -17.30 -9.55
CA GLY A 126 10.94 -17.61 -8.15
C GLY A 126 10.19 -18.92 -7.98
N GLU A 127 9.68 -19.17 -6.77
CA GLU A 127 8.84 -20.35 -6.52
C GLU A 127 7.51 -20.20 -7.26
N THR A 128 7.25 -21.07 -8.25
CA THR A 128 6.02 -21.01 -9.06
C THR A 128 4.80 -21.13 -8.15
N THR A 129 3.90 -20.17 -8.26
CA THR A 129 2.71 -20.05 -7.42
C THR A 129 1.44 -19.94 -8.26
N TRP A 130 0.45 -20.76 -7.94
CA TRP A 130 -0.91 -20.64 -8.44
C TRP A 130 -1.77 -19.89 -7.44
N VAL A 131 -2.29 -18.72 -7.83
CA VAL A 131 -3.21 -17.94 -7.02
C VAL A 131 -4.61 -18.12 -7.60
N THR A 132 -5.59 -18.43 -6.74
CA THR A 132 -6.98 -18.58 -7.16
C THR A 132 -7.95 -18.24 -6.05
N GLY A 133 -9.17 -17.87 -6.41
CA GLY A 133 -10.27 -17.71 -5.48
C GLY A 133 -11.44 -17.02 -6.13
N ARG A 134 -12.24 -16.30 -5.35
CA ARG A 134 -13.44 -15.59 -5.80
C ARG A 134 -13.47 -14.15 -5.33
N VAL A 135 -14.10 -13.30 -6.14
CA VAL A 135 -14.60 -12.01 -5.68
C VAL A 135 -16.08 -12.18 -5.34
N LEU A 136 -16.41 -11.90 -4.08
CA LEU A 136 -17.73 -12.07 -3.50
C LEU A 136 -18.22 -10.74 -2.94
N SER A 137 -19.53 -10.59 -2.81
CA SER A 137 -20.10 -9.57 -1.94
C SER A 137 -19.96 -9.98 -0.47
N ILE A 138 -20.18 -9.04 0.46
CA ILE A 138 -20.20 -9.35 1.91
C ILE A 138 -21.28 -10.38 2.29
N ASP A 139 -22.34 -10.50 1.51
CA ASP A 139 -23.41 -11.50 1.62
C ASP A 139 -23.09 -12.81 0.87
N GLY A 140 -21.86 -12.98 0.37
CA GLY A 140 -21.35 -14.22 -0.20
C GLY A 140 -21.76 -14.51 -1.63
N LYS A 141 -22.37 -13.54 -2.33
CA LYS A 141 -22.75 -13.72 -3.74
C LYS A 141 -21.54 -13.50 -4.64
N PRO A 142 -21.34 -14.33 -5.68
CA PRO A 142 -20.27 -14.12 -6.64
C PRO A 142 -20.47 -12.81 -7.41
N ILE A 143 -19.39 -12.07 -7.62
CA ILE A 143 -19.37 -10.84 -8.41
C ILE A 143 -18.68 -11.15 -9.73
N PRO A 144 -19.43 -11.32 -10.84
CA PRO A 144 -18.83 -11.54 -12.15
C PRO A 144 -18.21 -10.26 -12.69
N SER A 145 -17.18 -10.39 -13.54
CA SER A 145 -16.49 -9.27 -14.19
C SER A 145 -15.89 -8.24 -13.22
N ALA A 146 -15.75 -8.58 -11.93
CA ALA A 146 -14.90 -7.84 -11.03
C ALA A 146 -13.45 -7.88 -11.54
N ALA A 147 -12.78 -6.73 -11.49
CA ALA A 147 -11.40 -6.56 -11.93
C ALA A 147 -10.45 -6.61 -10.74
N LEU A 148 -9.35 -7.35 -10.92
CA LEU A 148 -8.25 -7.45 -9.98
C LEU A 148 -6.98 -6.93 -10.66
N ASP A 149 -6.54 -5.72 -10.32
CA ASP A 149 -5.21 -5.23 -10.68
C ASP A 149 -4.20 -5.74 -9.66
N ILE A 150 -3.27 -6.58 -10.11
CA ILE A 150 -2.27 -7.26 -9.26
C ILE A 150 -0.88 -6.75 -9.62
N TRP A 151 -0.04 -6.57 -8.59
CA TRP A 151 1.39 -6.35 -8.75
C TRP A 151 2.16 -6.83 -7.52
N GLN A 152 3.43 -7.16 -7.71
CA GLN A 152 4.31 -7.61 -6.63
C GLN A 152 5.78 -7.42 -6.99
N ALA A 153 6.65 -7.48 -5.98
CA ALA A 153 8.08 -7.59 -6.22
C ALA A 153 8.44 -8.97 -6.80
N ARG A 154 9.54 -9.00 -7.55
CA ARG A 154 10.23 -10.22 -7.98
C ARG A 154 10.81 -10.98 -6.78
N ALA A 155 11.34 -12.18 -7.01
CA ALA A 155 11.96 -13.01 -5.97
C ALA A 155 13.22 -12.39 -5.34
N ASN A 156 13.80 -11.35 -5.95
CA ASN A 156 14.89 -10.55 -5.38
C ASN A 156 14.42 -9.28 -4.65
N GLY A 157 13.11 -9.07 -4.49
CA GLY A 157 12.55 -7.93 -3.77
C GLY A 157 12.45 -6.63 -4.59
N VAL A 158 12.65 -6.68 -5.90
CA VAL A 158 12.60 -5.50 -6.79
C VAL A 158 11.33 -5.51 -7.63
N TYR A 159 10.66 -4.36 -7.76
CA TYR A 159 9.57 -4.17 -8.72
C TYR A 159 10.13 -3.83 -10.11
N ASP A 160 9.45 -4.32 -11.14
CA ASP A 160 9.73 -4.00 -12.56
C ASP A 160 9.97 -2.50 -12.83
N ILE A 161 9.19 -1.58 -12.26
CA ILE A 161 9.32 -0.14 -12.51
C ILE A 161 10.63 0.48 -11.99
N GLN A 162 11.36 -0.28 -11.16
CA GLN A 162 12.70 0.09 -10.70
C GLN A 162 13.78 -0.35 -11.70
N ASP A 163 13.39 -1.12 -12.72
CA ASP A 163 14.22 -1.69 -13.76
C ASP A 163 13.77 -1.15 -15.14
N PRO A 164 14.57 -0.30 -15.80
CA PRO A 164 14.15 0.37 -17.04
C PRO A 164 13.95 -0.58 -18.22
N GLU A 165 14.41 -1.82 -18.15
CA GLU A 165 14.25 -2.83 -19.20
C GLU A 165 13.00 -3.70 -19.01
N ALA A 166 12.32 -3.56 -17.87
CA ALA A 166 11.15 -4.35 -17.52
C ALA A 166 9.85 -3.65 -17.91
N GLU A 167 8.88 -4.41 -18.38
CA GLU A 167 7.55 -3.89 -18.75
C GLU A 167 6.45 -4.79 -18.17
N PHE A 168 5.80 -4.30 -17.10
CA PHE A 168 4.69 -4.99 -16.44
C PHE A 168 4.99 -6.41 -15.94
N GLU A 169 6.23 -6.71 -15.55
CA GLU A 169 6.58 -8.04 -15.00
C GLU A 169 5.89 -8.28 -13.66
N LEU A 170 5.30 -9.48 -13.50
CA LEU A 170 4.54 -9.84 -12.30
C LEU A 170 3.39 -8.86 -11.99
N ARG A 171 2.85 -8.22 -13.03
CA ARG A 171 1.68 -7.35 -13.00
C ARG A 171 0.64 -7.80 -13.99
N GLY A 172 -0.62 -7.52 -13.69
CA GLY A 172 -1.69 -7.75 -14.64
C GLY A 172 -3.06 -7.47 -14.04
N ARG A 173 -4.04 -7.32 -14.94
CA ARG A 173 -5.44 -7.13 -14.59
C ARG A 173 -6.23 -8.39 -14.96
N VAL A 174 -6.81 -9.07 -13.98
CA VAL A 174 -7.64 -10.28 -14.21
C VAL A 174 -9.10 -9.95 -13.98
N LEU A 175 -9.97 -10.36 -14.90
CA LEU A 175 -11.42 -10.30 -14.71
C LEU A 175 -11.94 -11.63 -14.17
N THR A 176 -12.83 -11.55 -13.19
CA THR A 176 -13.55 -12.72 -12.69
C THR A 176 -14.54 -13.26 -13.71
N ASN A 177 -14.71 -14.59 -13.72
CA ASN A 177 -15.69 -15.26 -14.55
C ASN A 177 -17.14 -15.12 -14.01
N ALA A 178 -18.11 -15.80 -14.63
CA ALA A 178 -19.53 -15.74 -14.23
C ALA A 178 -19.81 -16.18 -12.78
N GLU A 179 -18.96 -17.04 -12.21
CA GLU A 179 -19.05 -17.50 -10.82
C GLU A 179 -18.17 -16.67 -9.87
N GLY A 180 -17.70 -15.50 -10.32
CA GLY A 180 -16.82 -14.61 -9.56
C GLY A 180 -15.41 -15.16 -9.36
N ARG A 181 -15.00 -16.21 -10.09
CA ARG A 181 -13.69 -16.86 -9.91
C ARG A 181 -12.60 -16.14 -10.68
N TYR A 182 -11.42 -16.09 -10.09
CA TYR A 182 -10.18 -15.67 -10.75
C TYR A 182 -9.09 -16.72 -10.51
N ALA A 183 -8.10 -16.74 -11.41
CA ALA A 183 -6.86 -17.46 -11.18
C ALA A 183 -5.75 -16.91 -12.04
N PHE A 184 -4.51 -17.04 -11.57
CA PHE A 184 -3.31 -16.73 -12.33
C PHE A 184 -2.09 -17.44 -11.74
N LYS A 185 -1.10 -17.67 -12.60
CA LYS A 185 0.25 -18.12 -12.24
C LYS A 185 1.14 -16.89 -12.02
N THR A 186 1.92 -16.93 -10.94
CA THR A 186 2.94 -15.93 -10.60
C THR A 186 4.11 -16.63 -9.90
N TYR A 187 5.06 -15.88 -9.35
CA TYR A 187 6.03 -16.36 -8.38
C TYR A 187 5.65 -15.92 -6.96
N LYS A 188 6.06 -16.68 -5.95
CA LYS A 188 5.89 -16.25 -4.55
C LYS A 188 6.64 -14.93 -4.33
N PRO A 189 5.98 -13.90 -3.76
CA PRO A 189 6.67 -12.65 -3.46
C PRO A 189 7.73 -12.87 -2.37
N GLN A 190 8.75 -12.01 -2.38
CA GLN A 190 9.81 -11.98 -1.37
C GLN A 190 9.68 -10.70 -0.53
N PHE A 191 10.08 -10.75 0.75
CA PHE A 191 10.23 -9.53 1.55
C PHE A 191 11.28 -8.60 0.91
N TYR A 192 11.16 -7.30 1.14
CA TYR A 192 12.09 -6.33 0.59
C TYR A 192 12.20 -5.09 1.49
N GLY A 193 13.30 -4.36 1.36
CA GLY A 193 13.49 -3.10 2.08
C GLY A 193 12.83 -1.94 1.37
N VAL A 194 12.14 -1.06 2.11
CA VAL A 194 11.91 0.30 1.60
C VAL A 194 13.26 0.99 1.39
N PRO A 195 13.36 1.96 0.48
CA PRO A 195 14.63 2.63 0.25
C PRO A 195 15.17 3.30 1.52
N ASP A 196 16.43 3.05 1.87
CA ASP A 196 17.04 3.50 3.13
C ASP A 196 18.34 4.31 2.94
N ASP A 197 18.61 4.71 1.70
CA ASP A 197 19.74 5.52 1.23
C ASP A 197 19.51 7.04 1.33
N GLY A 198 18.43 7.44 2.01
CA GLY A 198 17.99 8.81 2.17
C GLY A 198 17.79 9.20 3.65
N PRO A 199 17.39 10.45 3.91
CA PRO A 199 17.14 10.94 5.27
C PRO A 199 16.11 10.09 6.01
N VAL A 200 15.11 9.54 5.31
CA VAL A 200 14.10 8.68 5.96
C VAL A 200 14.72 7.36 6.43
N GLY A 201 15.68 6.81 5.69
CA GLY A 201 16.48 5.66 6.11
C GLY A 201 17.35 5.96 7.33
N GLU A 202 17.93 7.16 7.41
CA GLU A 202 18.66 7.63 8.59
C GLU A 202 17.74 7.73 9.82
N LEU A 203 16.54 8.29 9.65
CA LEU A 203 15.53 8.35 10.70
C LEU A 203 15.08 6.96 11.15
N LEU A 204 14.82 6.02 10.22
CA LEU A 204 14.50 4.63 10.55
C LEU A 204 15.57 3.99 11.44
N ARG A 205 16.85 4.13 11.05
CA ARG A 205 17.98 3.61 11.84
C ARG A 205 18.07 4.29 13.20
N ALA A 206 17.88 5.61 13.27
CA ALA A 206 17.89 6.35 14.54
C ALA A 206 16.75 5.92 15.48
N MET A 207 15.59 5.52 14.95
CA MET A 207 14.50 4.91 15.71
C MET A 207 14.75 3.45 16.10
N GLY A 208 15.88 2.85 15.72
CA GLY A 208 16.18 1.44 15.96
C GLY A 208 15.35 0.46 15.12
N ARG A 209 14.85 0.89 13.96
CA ARG A 209 13.98 0.10 13.08
C ARG A 209 14.70 -0.35 11.81
N HIS A 210 14.25 -1.47 11.24
CA HIS A 210 14.70 -1.97 9.94
C HIS A 210 13.81 -1.44 8.80
N PRO A 211 14.30 -1.41 7.54
CA PRO A 211 13.51 -0.96 6.39
C PRO A 211 12.60 -2.06 5.80
N MET A 212 12.66 -3.29 6.31
CA MET A 212 12.01 -4.44 5.69
C MET A 212 10.48 -4.39 5.77
N ARG A 213 9.86 -4.73 4.64
CA ARG A 213 8.44 -5.06 4.50
C ARG A 213 8.31 -6.57 4.27
N PRO A 214 7.35 -7.25 4.91
CA PRO A 214 7.11 -8.68 4.70
C PRO A 214 6.72 -8.97 3.26
N ALA A 215 6.95 -10.19 2.79
CA ALA A 215 6.52 -10.62 1.46
C ALA A 215 5.02 -10.43 1.28
N HIS A 216 4.61 -9.78 0.18
CA HIS A 216 3.22 -9.53 -0.13
C HIS A 216 2.95 -9.39 -1.63
N MET A 217 1.71 -9.66 -2.00
CA MET A 217 1.13 -9.34 -3.29
C MET A 217 0.15 -8.19 -3.11
N HIS A 218 0.23 -7.15 -3.95
CA HIS A 218 -0.76 -6.09 -3.95
C HIS A 218 -1.97 -6.45 -4.80
N ALA A 219 -3.13 -5.91 -4.43
CA ALA A 219 -4.35 -6.00 -5.22
C ALA A 219 -5.18 -4.71 -5.14
N ILE A 220 -5.68 -4.26 -6.27
CA ILE A 220 -6.86 -3.40 -6.34
C ILE A 220 -8.01 -4.25 -6.86
N VAL A 221 -9.08 -4.37 -6.09
CA VAL A 221 -10.26 -5.13 -6.49
C VAL A 221 -11.44 -4.18 -6.64
N SER A 222 -12.07 -4.18 -7.81
CA SER A 222 -13.16 -3.26 -8.17
C SER A 222 -14.26 -3.96 -8.95
N ALA A 223 -15.48 -3.50 -8.79
CA ALA A 223 -16.65 -3.95 -9.54
C ALA A 223 -17.74 -2.89 -9.52
N ASP A 224 -18.56 -2.83 -10.57
CA ASP A 224 -19.68 -1.90 -10.65
C ASP A 224 -20.68 -2.13 -9.53
N GLY A 225 -21.07 -1.04 -8.84
CA GLY A 225 -21.97 -1.11 -7.70
C GLY A 225 -21.30 -1.51 -6.37
N TYR A 226 -19.98 -1.71 -6.37
CA TYR A 226 -19.20 -2.05 -5.18
C TYR A 226 -18.15 -1.00 -4.84
N GLN A 227 -17.74 -0.97 -3.58
CA GLN A 227 -16.62 -0.20 -3.08
C GLN A 227 -15.31 -0.87 -3.49
N GLN A 228 -14.46 -0.13 -4.24
CA GLN A 228 -13.11 -0.57 -4.55
C GLN A 228 -12.30 -0.76 -3.26
N VAL A 229 -11.53 -1.84 -3.19
CA VAL A 229 -10.55 -2.09 -2.13
C VAL A 229 -9.14 -2.07 -2.70
N ILE A 230 -8.25 -1.32 -2.04
CA ILE A 230 -6.80 -1.36 -2.24
C ILE A 230 -6.27 -2.18 -1.06
N THR A 231 -5.65 -3.32 -1.33
CA THR A 231 -5.25 -4.27 -0.29
C THR A 231 -3.97 -5.01 -0.65
N HIS A 232 -3.44 -5.77 0.31
CA HIS A 232 -2.34 -6.70 0.12
C HIS A 232 -2.75 -8.10 0.59
N VAL A 233 -2.07 -9.12 0.08
CA VAL A 233 -2.04 -10.46 0.67
C VAL A 233 -0.62 -10.76 1.10
N PHE A 234 -0.39 -10.84 2.40
CA PHE A 234 0.91 -11.13 3.01
C PHE A 234 1.18 -12.64 3.08
N VAL A 235 2.44 -13.04 2.99
CA VAL A 235 2.82 -14.45 3.07
C VAL A 235 2.88 -14.88 4.54
N ALA A 236 2.09 -15.90 4.91
CA ALA A 236 2.16 -16.51 6.23
C ALA A 236 3.57 -17.03 6.55
N GLY A 237 4.05 -16.76 7.77
CA GLY A 237 5.37 -17.17 8.24
C GLY A 237 6.54 -16.30 7.77
N ASP A 238 6.28 -15.17 7.10
CA ASP A 238 7.32 -14.19 6.79
C ASP A 238 7.91 -13.56 8.07
N PRO A 239 9.23 -13.40 8.19
CA PRO A 239 9.88 -12.92 9.41
C PRO A 239 9.56 -11.47 9.79
N TYR A 240 8.95 -10.68 8.88
CA TYR A 240 8.67 -9.26 9.09
C TYR A 240 7.17 -8.94 9.26
N LEU A 241 6.31 -9.94 9.47
CA LEU A 241 4.87 -9.71 9.67
C LEU A 241 4.58 -8.81 10.88
N ASP A 242 5.30 -8.99 11.98
CA ASP A 242 5.11 -8.22 13.22
C ASP A 242 5.88 -6.89 13.25
N SER A 243 6.67 -6.61 12.21
CA SER A 243 7.60 -5.47 12.20
C SER A 243 7.66 -4.74 10.86
N ASP A 244 6.63 -4.86 10.02
CA ASP A 244 6.53 -4.14 8.74
C ASP A 244 6.89 -2.65 8.90
N ALA A 245 7.86 -2.19 8.12
CA ALA A 245 8.37 -0.82 8.17
C ALA A 245 7.26 0.24 8.00
N VAL A 246 6.16 -0.11 7.32
CA VAL A 246 5.07 0.81 6.98
C VAL A 246 3.72 0.46 7.62
N PHE A 247 3.69 -0.51 8.55
CA PHE A 247 2.50 -0.88 9.34
C PHE A 247 1.29 -1.36 8.49
N ALA A 248 1.51 -1.96 7.33
CA ALA A 248 0.45 -2.35 6.41
C ALA A 248 -0.20 -3.71 6.75
N VAL A 249 0.45 -4.53 7.59
CA VAL A 249 0.01 -5.88 7.93
C VAL A 249 -1.27 -5.85 8.77
N LYS A 250 -2.20 -6.72 8.40
CA LYS A 250 -3.41 -7.02 9.15
C LYS A 250 -3.60 -8.54 9.16
N GLU A 251 -4.04 -9.09 10.27
CA GLU A 251 -4.18 -10.54 10.44
C GLU A 251 -5.09 -11.17 9.37
N SER A 252 -6.18 -10.48 9.01
CA SER A 252 -7.13 -10.90 7.97
C SER A 252 -6.55 -10.90 6.54
N LEU A 253 -5.35 -10.33 6.35
CA LEU A 253 -4.66 -10.21 5.07
C LEU A 253 -3.46 -11.16 4.95
N ILE A 254 -3.28 -12.08 5.89
CA ILE A 254 -2.19 -13.08 5.86
C ILE A 254 -2.69 -14.35 5.17
N GLY A 255 -2.11 -14.67 4.01
CA GLY A 255 -2.45 -15.83 3.19
C GLY A 255 -1.46 -16.99 3.33
N GLU A 256 -1.98 -18.21 3.36
CA GLU A 256 -1.16 -19.43 3.37
C GLU A 256 -0.74 -19.85 1.96
N PHE A 257 0.56 -19.89 1.72
CA PHE A 257 1.15 -20.40 0.49
C PHE A 257 1.53 -21.88 0.69
N ARG A 258 0.64 -22.77 0.25
CA ARG A 258 0.78 -24.21 0.51
C ARG A 258 1.50 -24.91 -0.62
N LYS A 259 2.47 -25.77 -0.29
CA LYS A 259 3.15 -26.60 -1.28
C LYS A 259 2.22 -27.70 -1.79
N VAL A 260 2.09 -27.81 -3.10
CA VAL A 260 1.36 -28.86 -3.81
C VAL A 260 2.36 -29.72 -4.56
N ASP A 261 2.48 -30.98 -4.14
CA ASP A 261 3.38 -31.98 -4.74
C ASP A 261 2.56 -33.07 -5.47
N SER A 262 1.68 -32.63 -6.36
CA SER A 262 0.79 -33.50 -7.15
C SER A 262 1.11 -33.33 -8.63
N PRO A 263 1.82 -34.28 -9.27
CA PRO A 263 2.10 -34.24 -10.71
C PRO A 263 0.83 -34.18 -11.57
N ALA A 264 -0.27 -34.78 -11.10
CA ALA A 264 -1.55 -34.75 -11.80
C ALA A 264 -2.18 -33.34 -11.80
N GLU A 265 -2.13 -32.64 -10.66
CA GLU A 265 -2.63 -31.27 -10.55
C GLU A 265 -1.74 -30.29 -11.32
N ALA A 266 -0.42 -30.43 -11.18
CA ALA A 266 0.56 -29.65 -11.92
C ALA A 266 0.34 -29.77 -13.45
N LYS A 267 0.17 -31.01 -13.95
CA LYS A 267 -0.16 -31.25 -15.37
C LYS A 267 -1.48 -30.61 -15.80
N LYS A 268 -2.52 -30.66 -14.95
CA LYS A 268 -3.82 -30.04 -15.24
C LYS A 268 -3.73 -28.52 -15.36
N LEU A 269 -2.87 -27.89 -14.55
CA LEU A 269 -2.68 -26.44 -14.53
C LEU A 269 -1.56 -25.95 -15.46
N GLY A 270 -0.81 -26.85 -16.10
CA GLY A 270 0.35 -26.48 -16.90
C GLY A 270 1.52 -25.93 -16.06
N LEU A 271 1.66 -26.40 -14.81
CA LEU A 271 2.67 -25.97 -13.85
C LEU A 271 3.76 -27.03 -13.64
N PRO A 272 4.95 -26.65 -13.16
CA PRO A 272 5.93 -27.60 -12.62
C PRO A 272 5.40 -28.23 -11.31
N ALA A 273 5.91 -29.42 -10.99
CA ALA A 273 5.72 -30.03 -9.67
C ALA A 273 7.07 -30.07 -8.93
N PRO A 274 7.14 -29.67 -7.64
CA PRO A 274 6.07 -29.06 -6.86
C PRO A 274 5.84 -27.58 -7.24
N PHE A 275 4.67 -27.05 -6.89
CA PHE A 275 4.34 -25.62 -6.96
C PHE A 275 3.71 -25.15 -5.64
N LEU A 276 3.55 -23.84 -5.46
CA LEU A 276 2.83 -23.26 -4.33
C LEU A 276 1.41 -22.86 -4.72
N ARG A 277 0.47 -22.94 -3.80
CA ARG A 277 -0.92 -22.55 -4.01
C ARG A 277 -1.37 -21.56 -2.94
N LEU A 278 -1.97 -20.46 -3.39
CA LEU A 278 -2.71 -19.52 -2.56
C LEU A 278 -4.19 -19.56 -2.97
N ASP A 279 -5.05 -19.96 -2.04
CA ASP A 279 -6.50 -19.86 -2.17
C ASP A 279 -6.96 -18.61 -1.41
N TRP A 280 -7.52 -17.62 -2.10
CA TRP A 280 -7.83 -16.31 -1.51
C TRP A 280 -9.14 -15.74 -2.06
N ASP A 281 -10.12 -15.48 -1.19
CA ASP A 281 -11.37 -14.82 -1.59
C ASP A 281 -11.33 -13.33 -1.20
N PHE A 282 -11.74 -12.45 -2.12
CA PHE A 282 -11.95 -11.02 -1.87
C PHE A 282 -13.43 -10.74 -1.65
N HIS A 283 -13.76 -9.94 -0.65
CA HIS A 283 -15.13 -9.55 -0.32
C HIS A 283 -15.31 -8.05 -0.47
N LEU A 284 -16.20 -7.63 -1.37
CA LEU A 284 -16.50 -6.23 -1.61
C LEU A 284 -17.79 -5.78 -0.92
N ALA A 285 -17.73 -4.59 -0.33
CA ALA A 285 -18.91 -3.91 0.19
C ALA A 285 -19.66 -3.18 -0.94
N PRO A 286 -20.99 -2.95 -0.83
CA PRO A 286 -21.73 -2.13 -1.78
C PRO A 286 -21.17 -0.71 -1.89
N ALA A 287 -21.30 -0.08 -3.05
CA ALA A 287 -20.88 1.30 -3.23
C ALA A 287 -21.62 2.25 -2.26
N GLY A 288 -20.92 3.25 -1.74
CA GLY A 288 -21.48 4.24 -0.81
C GLY A 288 -21.39 3.84 0.67
N THR A 289 -20.87 2.65 1.00
CA THR A 289 -20.55 2.25 2.39
C THR A 289 -19.23 2.86 2.88
N GLY A 290 -19.03 4.17 2.72
CA GLY A 290 -17.81 4.86 3.17
C GLY A 290 -17.34 5.98 2.23
N GLN A 291 -16.27 6.67 2.63
CA GLN A 291 -15.58 7.68 1.81
C GLN A 291 -14.37 7.05 1.10
N THR A 292 -14.61 6.13 0.17
CA THR A 292 -13.52 5.51 -0.61
C THR A 292 -13.23 6.25 -1.91
N ARG A 293 -11.96 6.26 -2.31
CA ARG A 293 -11.55 6.63 -3.67
C ARG A 293 -12.29 5.74 -4.67
N ARG A 294 -13.01 6.34 -5.62
CA ARG A 294 -13.67 5.62 -6.71
C ARG A 294 -12.69 5.13 -7.78
N THR A 295 -11.56 5.80 -7.89
CA THR A 295 -10.47 5.52 -8.81
C THR A 295 -9.15 5.92 -8.16
N VAL A 296 -8.09 5.17 -8.44
CA VAL A 296 -6.72 5.64 -8.20
C VAL A 296 -6.45 6.73 -9.24
N ALA A 297 -6.10 7.95 -8.81
CA ALA A 297 -5.83 9.02 -9.75
C ALA A 297 -4.47 8.79 -10.42
N ALA A 298 -4.27 9.33 -11.62
CA ALA A 298 -2.97 9.25 -12.29
C ALA A 298 -1.82 9.82 -11.43
N SER A 299 -2.10 10.79 -10.55
CA SER A 299 -1.13 11.35 -9.61
C SER A 299 -0.77 10.43 -8.43
N ASP A 300 -1.54 9.37 -8.21
CA ASP A 300 -1.30 8.38 -7.16
C ASP A 300 -0.53 7.15 -7.70
N ALA A 301 -0.29 7.10 -9.01
CA ALA A 301 0.46 6.05 -9.69
C ALA A 301 1.81 6.60 -10.15
N VAL A 302 2.80 5.72 -10.27
CA VAL A 302 4.03 6.07 -10.98
C VAL A 302 3.68 6.20 -12.45
N THR A 303 4.14 7.29 -13.06
CA THR A 303 3.97 7.58 -14.49
C THR A 303 5.06 6.92 -15.32
#